data_AF-A0A8X6XAV6-F1
#
_entry.id   AF-A0A8X6XAV6-F1
#
_cell.length_a   1.000
_cell.length_b   1.000
_cell.length_c   1.000
_cell.angle_alpha   90.00
_cell.angle_beta   90.00
_cell.angle_gamma   90.00
#
_symmetry.space_group_name_H-M   'P 1'
#
loop_
_entity.id
_entity.type
_entity.pdbx_description
1 polymer ?
#
loop_
_entity_poly.entity_id
_entity_poly.type
_entity_poly.pdbx_seq_one_letter_code
_entity_poly.pdbx_strand_id
1 'polypeptide(L)'
;MTVVYYEFLPKGHTINTGVYHRQLNECHRKLHIKQSTLVSKSGTILLQDGIRPHVEVGNRQKIQDLEYECLSPSLYSPELVPTDNHMFRQLGSCVRGKQFSNQDAFIQEVREVFDQCDADFCLCGIILHKTGRAKCIYADSGYFAE
;
A
#
# COMPACT_ATOMS: atom_id res chain seq x y z
N MET A 1 -3.10 -5.65 11.98
CA MET A 1 -2.14 -4.61 11.52
C MET A 1 -2.98 -3.44 11.05
N THR A 2 -2.75 -2.20 11.49
CA THR A 2 -3.50 -1.02 11.01
C THR A 2 -2.64 -0.21 10.04
N VAL A 3 -3.18 0.88 9.48
CA VAL A 3 -2.40 1.81 8.66
C VAL A 3 -1.19 2.32 9.46
N VAL A 4 0.00 2.13 8.90
CA VAL A 4 1.28 2.46 9.56
C VAL A 4 1.69 3.89 9.26
N TYR A 5 1.61 4.27 7.98
CA TYR A 5 2.05 5.56 7.48
C TYR A 5 1.38 5.87 6.13
N TYR A 6 1.08 7.14 5.92
CA TYR A 6 0.65 7.71 4.64
C TYR A 6 1.11 9.18 4.59
N GLU A 7 1.24 9.72 3.38
CA GLU A 7 1.63 11.12 3.15
C GLU A 7 0.87 11.67 1.96
N PHE A 8 0.39 12.92 2.09
CA PHE A 8 -0.19 13.67 0.97
C PHE A 8 0.88 14.59 0.40
N LEU A 9 1.19 14.43 -0.88
CA LEU A 9 2.12 15.33 -1.55
C LEU A 9 1.46 16.69 -1.85
N PRO A 10 2.24 17.78 -1.87
CA PRO A 10 1.75 19.07 -2.33
C PRO A 10 1.26 18.98 -3.77
N LYS A 11 0.30 19.83 -4.14
CA LYS A 11 -0.28 19.86 -5.48
C LYS A 11 0.83 19.98 -6.55
N GLY A 12 0.71 19.19 -7.61
CA GLY A 12 1.66 19.18 -8.73
C GLY A 12 2.98 18.42 -8.46
N HIS A 13 3.17 17.85 -7.27
CA HIS A 13 4.33 17.02 -6.97
C HIS A 13 4.03 15.55 -7.22
N THR A 14 5.01 14.82 -7.73
CA THR A 14 4.95 13.37 -7.96
C THR A 14 6.00 12.66 -7.12
N ILE A 15 5.81 11.36 -6.89
CA ILE A 15 6.80 10.54 -6.19
C ILE A 15 8.00 10.35 -7.12
N ASN A 16 9.14 10.93 -6.76
CA ASN A 16 10.44 10.61 -7.35
C ASN A 16 11.25 9.74 -6.38
N THR A 17 12.42 9.26 -6.80
CA THR A 17 13.28 8.38 -6.01
C THR A 17 13.69 8.98 -4.65
N GLY A 18 13.99 10.28 -4.58
CA GLY A 18 14.32 10.95 -3.32
C GLY A 18 13.13 11.03 -2.34
N VAL A 19 11.94 11.30 -2.85
CA VAL A 19 10.69 11.30 -2.06
C VAL A 19 10.39 9.89 -1.57
N TYR A 20 10.46 8.89 -2.46
CA TYR A 20 10.19 7.50 -2.14
C TYR A 20 11.15 6.95 -1.07
N HIS A 21 12.45 7.23 -1.15
CA HIS A 21 13.42 6.83 -0.12
C HIS A 21 13.08 7.42 1.25
N ARG A 22 12.68 8.69 1.31
CA ARG A 22 12.28 9.36 2.55
C ARG A 22 11.03 8.69 3.15
N GLN A 23 10.05 8.38 2.30
CA GLN A 23 8.81 7.72 2.70
C GLN A 23 9.05 6.31 3.23
N LEU A 24 9.93 5.54 2.58
CA LEU A 24 10.33 4.21 3.05
C LEU A 24 10.98 4.27 4.43
N ASN A 25 11.89 5.21 4.66
CA ASN A 25 12.52 5.40 5.97
C ASN A 25 11.50 5.73 7.06
N GLU A 26 10.57 6.64 6.77
CA GLU A 26 9.57 7.06 7.74
C GLU A 26 8.56 5.94 8.04
N CYS A 27 8.16 5.19 7.01
CA CYS A 27 7.33 4.00 7.15
C CYS A 27 8.04 2.95 8.02
N HIS A 28 9.31 2.65 7.74
CA HIS A 28 10.12 1.72 8.52
C HIS A 28 10.24 2.14 9.99
N ARG A 29 10.56 3.41 10.24
CA ARG A 29 10.64 3.98 11.60
C ARG A 29 9.31 3.80 12.36
N LYS A 30 8.18 4.16 11.73
CA LYS A 30 6.85 4.03 12.34
C LYS A 30 6.44 2.58 12.53
N LEU A 31 6.80 1.70 11.60
CA LEU A 31 6.55 0.26 11.71
C LEU A 31 7.30 -0.33 12.90
N HIS A 32 8.58 0.01 13.07
CA HIS A 32 9.37 -0.41 14.23
C HIS A 32 8.79 0.10 15.55
N ILE A 33 8.28 1.34 15.61
CA ILE A 33 7.61 1.84 16.82
C ILE A 33 6.33 1.06 17.11
N LYS A 34 5.52 0.76 16.08
CA LYS A 34 4.24 0.07 16.26
C LYS A 34 4.39 -1.43 16.53
N GLN A 35 5.41 -2.09 15.96
CA GLN A 35 5.51 -3.56 15.90
C GLN A 35 6.96 -4.07 15.99
N SER A 36 7.82 -3.43 16.81
CA SER A 36 9.26 -3.76 16.93
C SER A 36 9.53 -5.27 17.03
N THR A 37 8.86 -5.96 17.96
CA THR A 37 9.06 -7.40 18.20
C THR A 37 8.75 -8.25 16.97
N LEU A 38 7.72 -7.90 16.20
CA LEU A 38 7.33 -8.65 15.01
C LEU A 38 8.36 -8.45 13.89
N VAL A 39 8.72 -7.19 13.64
CA VAL A 39 9.68 -6.82 12.60
C VAL A 39 11.05 -7.47 12.85
N SER A 40 11.56 -7.39 14.08
CA SER A 40 12.87 -7.97 14.42
C SER A 40 12.89 -9.49 14.38
N LYS A 41 11.75 -10.18 14.58
CA LYS A 41 11.69 -11.65 14.61
C LYS A 41 11.39 -12.27 13.25
N SER A 42 10.51 -11.64 12.47
CA SER A 42 9.94 -12.23 11.25
C SER A 42 10.38 -11.55 9.97
N GLY A 43 11.13 -10.44 10.07
CA GLY A 43 11.44 -9.59 8.93
C GLY A 43 10.21 -8.83 8.43
N THR A 44 10.40 -8.11 7.32
CA THR A 44 9.31 -7.37 6.65
C THR A 44 9.27 -7.73 5.19
N ILE A 45 8.06 -8.04 4.70
CA ILE A 45 7.80 -8.30 3.29
C ILE A 45 7.08 -7.07 2.70
N LEU A 46 7.68 -6.45 1.70
CA LEU A 46 7.11 -5.32 0.96
C LEU A 46 6.39 -5.83 -0.29
N LEU A 47 5.10 -5.49 -0.40
CA LEU A 47 4.31 -5.65 -1.60
C LEU A 47 4.03 -4.26 -2.19
N GLN A 48 4.40 -4.06 -3.45
CA GLN A 48 4.21 -2.81 -4.19
C GLN A 48 3.92 -3.08 -5.66
N ASP A 49 3.36 -2.08 -6.34
CA ASP A 49 3.11 -2.16 -7.77
C ASP A 49 4.42 -2.10 -8.60
N GLY A 50 4.29 -2.40 -9.89
CA GLY A 50 5.41 -2.38 -10.84
C GLY A 50 5.75 -1.00 -11.42
N ILE A 51 5.19 0.08 -10.88
CA ILE A 51 5.23 1.41 -11.50
C ILE A 51 6.52 2.13 -11.09
N ARG A 52 7.08 2.95 -11.99
CA ARG A 52 8.21 3.82 -11.63
C ARG A 52 7.72 4.94 -10.70
N PRO A 53 8.47 5.29 -9.63
CA PRO A 53 9.87 4.94 -9.39
C PRO A 53 10.10 3.61 -8.67
N HIS A 54 9.08 2.94 -8.12
CA HIS A 54 9.20 1.80 -7.20
C HIS A 54 10.10 0.64 -7.69
N VAL A 55 10.13 0.38 -8.99
CA VAL A 55 10.93 -0.70 -9.60
C VAL A 55 12.30 -0.27 -10.13
N GLU A 56 12.66 1.01 -10.00
CA GLU A 56 13.96 1.53 -10.42
C GLU A 56 15.10 0.90 -9.59
N VAL A 57 16.24 0.64 -10.23
CA VAL A 57 17.38 -0.04 -9.61
C VAL A 57 17.85 0.64 -8.31
N GLY A 58 17.88 1.98 -8.28
CA GLY A 58 18.25 2.74 -7.08
C GLY A 58 17.33 2.50 -5.89
N ASN A 59 16.04 2.26 -6.14
CA ASN A 59 15.04 1.99 -5.11
C ASN A 59 15.14 0.55 -4.56
N ARG A 60 15.65 -0.41 -5.36
CA ARG A 60 15.91 -1.77 -4.89
C ARG A 60 17.02 -1.82 -3.84
N GLN A 61 18.08 -1.04 -4.03
CA GLN A 61 19.15 -0.95 -3.03
C GLN A 61 18.59 -0.44 -1.70
N LYS A 62 17.74 0.59 -1.74
CA LYS A 62 17.13 1.13 -0.53
C LYS A 62 16.28 0.13 0.23
N ILE A 63 15.54 -0.72 -0.48
CA ILE A 63 14.72 -1.80 0.11
C ILE A 63 15.64 -2.86 0.76
N GLN A 64 16.76 -3.21 0.12
CA GLN A 64 17.76 -4.12 0.68
C GLN A 64 18.42 -3.55 1.94
N ASP A 65 18.75 -2.26 1.95
CA ASP A 65 19.35 -1.59 3.11
C ASP A 65 18.41 -1.58 4.33
N LEU A 66 17.09 -1.68 4.11
CA LEU A 66 16.07 -1.81 5.15
C LEU A 66 15.78 -3.27 5.52
N GLU A 67 16.49 -4.23 4.92
CA GLU A 67 16.32 -5.68 5.12
C GLU A 67 14.91 -6.18 4.77
N TYR A 68 14.26 -5.52 3.80
CA TYR A 68 12.93 -5.90 3.35
C TYR A 68 13.01 -6.92 2.22
N GLU A 69 12.24 -8.00 2.33
CA GLU A 69 11.97 -8.88 1.20
C GLU A 69 10.93 -8.20 0.29
N CYS A 70 11.26 -7.96 -0.97
CA CYS A 70 10.28 -7.44 -1.93
C CYS A 70 9.61 -8.60 -2.66
N LEU A 71 8.29 -8.74 -2.54
CA LEU A 71 7.54 -9.63 -3.42
C LEU A 71 7.68 -9.14 -4.86
N SER A 72 7.81 -10.08 -5.80
CA SER A 72 7.84 -9.75 -7.21
C SER A 72 6.57 -8.97 -7.57
N PRO A 73 6.70 -7.80 -8.26
CA PRO A 73 5.54 -7.02 -8.63
C PRO A 73 4.57 -7.92 -9.39
N SER A 74 3.29 -7.93 -8.99
CA SER A 74 2.27 -8.48 -9.87
C SER A 74 2.27 -7.60 -11.11
N LEU A 75 2.72 -8.12 -12.25
CA LEU A 75 2.58 -7.43 -13.52
C LEU A 75 1.07 -7.17 -13.73
N TYR A 76 0.67 -5.90 -13.58
CA TYR A 76 -0.60 -5.34 -14.03
C TYR A 76 -1.89 -6.03 -13.54
N SER A 77 -2.00 -6.36 -12.25
CA SER A 77 -3.27 -6.84 -11.66
C SER A 77 -3.61 -6.10 -10.37
N PRO A 78 -4.33 -4.95 -10.45
CA PRO A 78 -4.82 -4.22 -9.27
C PRO A 78 -5.65 -5.10 -8.32
N GLU A 79 -6.38 -6.08 -8.88
CA GLU A 79 -7.11 -7.15 -8.17
C GLU A 79 -6.23 -7.86 -7.11
N LEU A 80 -4.93 -7.93 -7.37
CA LEU A 80 -3.93 -8.61 -6.55
C LEU A 80 -3.18 -7.67 -5.61
N VAL A 81 -3.50 -6.38 -5.54
CA VAL A 81 -2.86 -5.47 -4.58
C VAL A 81 -3.89 -5.13 -3.49
N PRO A 82 -3.66 -5.48 -2.20
CA PRO A 82 -4.58 -5.16 -1.11
C PRO A 82 -4.95 -3.67 -1.07
N THR A 83 -3.99 -2.80 -1.35
CA THR A 83 -4.22 -1.35 -1.36
C THR A 83 -5.25 -0.95 -2.42
N ASP A 84 -5.12 -1.46 -3.65
CA ASP A 84 -6.00 -1.10 -4.77
C ASP A 84 -7.38 -1.75 -4.65
N ASN A 85 -7.45 -3.06 -4.36
CA ASN A 85 -8.71 -3.81 -4.35
C ASN A 85 -9.51 -3.65 -3.04
N HIS A 86 -8.84 -3.34 -1.93
CA HIS A 86 -9.51 -3.26 -0.62
C HIS A 86 -9.56 -1.84 -0.08
N MET A 87 -8.40 -1.22 0.19
CA MET A 87 -8.36 0.10 0.83
C MET A 87 -8.91 1.21 -0.07
N PHE A 88 -8.47 1.28 -1.33
CA PHE A 88 -8.93 2.30 -2.26
C PHE A 88 -10.36 2.05 -2.75
N ARG A 89 -10.85 0.80 -2.74
CA ARG A 89 -12.27 0.51 -2.98
C ARG A 89 -13.16 1.08 -1.88
N GLN A 90 -12.75 0.95 -0.62
CA GLN A 90 -13.45 1.58 0.52
C GLN A 90 -13.40 3.11 0.42
N LEU A 91 -12.21 3.69 0.21
CA LEU A 91 -12.06 5.13 0.04
C LEU A 91 -12.92 5.67 -1.11
N GLY A 92 -12.86 5.02 -2.27
CA GLY A 92 -13.65 5.35 -3.45
C GLY A 92 -15.15 5.32 -3.19
N SER A 93 -15.61 4.41 -2.32
CA SER A 93 -17.02 4.35 -1.92
C SER A 93 -17.39 5.51 -0.99
N CYS A 94 -16.52 5.86 -0.04
CA CYS A 94 -16.74 6.98 0.90
C CYS A 94 -16.76 8.35 0.20
N VAL A 95 -15.91 8.55 -0.81
CA VAL A 95 -15.83 9.84 -1.53
C VAL A 95 -16.81 9.95 -2.70
N ARG A 96 -17.48 8.86 -3.08
CA ARG A 96 -18.38 8.83 -4.23
C ARG A 96 -19.52 9.83 -4.06
N GLY A 97 -19.69 10.69 -5.05
CA GLY A 97 -20.78 11.70 -5.06
C GLY A 97 -20.57 12.88 -4.12
N LYS A 98 -19.46 12.91 -3.35
CA LYS A 98 -19.10 14.07 -2.53
C LYS A 98 -18.42 15.14 -3.39
N GLN A 99 -18.78 16.40 -3.17
CA GLN A 99 -18.03 17.55 -3.66
C GLN A 99 -17.28 18.18 -2.50
N PHE A 100 -15.99 18.44 -2.70
CA PHE A 100 -15.13 19.04 -1.67
C PHE A 100 -14.86 20.50 -2.03
N SER A 101 -14.98 21.39 -1.04
CA SER A 101 -14.76 22.82 -1.21
C SER A 101 -13.29 23.18 -1.45
N ASN A 102 -12.37 22.37 -0.93
CA ASN A 102 -10.93 22.53 -1.10
C ASN A 102 -10.20 21.20 -0.85
N GLN A 103 -8.87 21.22 -1.05
CA GLN A 103 -8.01 20.05 -0.87
C GLN A 103 -7.97 19.57 0.59
N ASP A 104 -8.02 20.47 1.57
CA ASP A 104 -7.96 20.11 2.99
C ASP A 104 -9.20 19.33 3.42
N ALA A 105 -10.38 19.69 2.92
CA ALA A 105 -11.62 18.95 3.15
C ALA A 105 -11.55 17.52 2.60
N PHE A 106 -10.96 17.35 1.41
CA PHE A 106 -10.74 16.02 0.84
C PHE A 106 -9.71 15.22 1.65
N ILE A 107 -8.59 15.84 2.02
CA ILE A 107 -7.55 15.20 2.86
C ILE A 107 -8.15 14.75 4.19
N GLN A 108 -9.00 15.57 4.80
CA GLN A 108 -9.65 15.25 6.06
C GLN A 108 -10.58 14.03 5.95
N GLU A 109 -11.36 13.93 4.88
CA GLU A 109 -12.17 12.73 4.60
C GLU A 109 -11.31 11.47 4.44
N VAL A 110 -10.20 11.56 3.70
CA VAL A 110 -9.28 10.41 3.52
C VAL A 110 -8.69 9.99 4.88
N ARG A 111 -8.32 10.94 5.74
CA ARG A 111 -7.83 10.64 7.10
C ARG A 111 -8.87 9.89 7.92
N GLU A 112 -10.12 10.37 7.91
CA GLU A 112 -11.22 9.73 8.64
C GLU A 112 -11.47 8.29 8.16
N VAL A 113 -11.39 8.04 6.85
CA VAL A 113 -11.48 6.69 6.29
C VAL A 113 -10.32 5.82 6.80
N PHE A 114 -9.10 6.32 6.80
CA PHE A 114 -7.94 5.55 7.27
C PHE A 114 -7.93 5.32 8.78
N ASP A 115 -8.48 6.25 9.57
CA ASP A 115 -8.65 6.08 11.02
C ASP A 115 -9.71 5.01 11.36
N GLN A 116 -10.67 4.79 10.46
CA GLN A 116 -11.66 3.71 10.56
C GLN A 116 -11.13 2.36 10.05
N CYS A 117 -9.99 2.32 9.35
CA CYS A 117 -9.35 1.07 8.91
C CYS A 117 -8.69 0.36 10.10
N ASP A 118 -9.48 -0.43 10.81
CA ASP A 118 -9.02 -1.25 11.93
C ASP A 118 -8.13 -2.43 11.49
N ALA A 119 -7.66 -3.20 12.48
CA ALA A 119 -6.77 -4.30 12.25
C ALA A 119 -7.41 -5.45 11.46
N ASP A 120 -8.72 -5.66 11.61
CA ASP A 120 -9.48 -6.73 10.96
C ASP A 120 -9.76 -6.39 9.51
N PHE A 121 -10.08 -5.13 9.21
CA PHE A 121 -10.18 -4.61 7.84
C PHE A 121 -8.87 -4.81 7.08
N CYS A 122 -7.75 -4.33 7.61
CA CYS A 122 -6.45 -4.52 6.96
C CYS A 122 -6.07 -6.00 6.81
N LEU A 123 -6.40 -6.84 7.80
CA LEU A 123 -6.16 -8.29 7.71
C LEU A 123 -7.00 -8.95 6.61
N CYS A 124 -8.28 -8.57 6.48
CA CYS A 124 -9.16 -9.02 5.41
C CYS A 124 -8.56 -8.72 4.03
N GLY A 125 -8.06 -7.51 3.80
CA GLY A 125 -7.38 -7.15 2.55
C GLY A 125 -6.16 -8.03 2.24
N ILE A 126 -5.34 -8.35 3.24
CA ILE A 126 -4.16 -9.22 3.07
C ILE A 126 -4.58 -10.68 2.78
N ILE A 127 -5.62 -11.18 3.42
CA ILE A 127 -6.17 -12.53 3.16
C ILE A 127 -6.76 -12.61 1.76
N LEU A 128 -7.50 -11.59 1.34
CA LEU A 128 -8.06 -11.49 -0.01
C LEU A 128 -6.95 -11.57 -1.06
N HIS A 129 -5.82 -10.91 -0.84
CA HIS A 129 -4.65 -11.05 -1.72
C HIS A 129 -4.12 -12.49 -1.81
N LYS A 130 -3.97 -13.20 -0.67
CA LYS A 130 -3.49 -14.60 -0.68
C LYS A 130 -4.43 -15.51 -1.48
N THR A 131 -5.73 -15.36 -1.27
CA THR A 131 -6.75 -16.13 -1.99
C THR A 131 -6.85 -15.76 -3.46
N GLY A 132 -6.77 -14.46 -3.79
CA GLY A 132 -6.72 -13.96 -5.16
C GLY A 132 -5.52 -14.50 -5.94
N ARG A 133 -4.32 -14.49 -5.34
CA ARG A 133 -3.13 -15.09 -5.97
C ARG A 133 -3.27 -16.59 -6.21
N ALA A 134 -3.81 -17.33 -5.24
CA ALA A 134 -4.07 -18.75 -5.43
C ALA A 134 -4.99 -18.97 -6.64
N LYS A 135 -6.10 -18.24 -6.71
CA LYS A 135 -7.02 -18.29 -7.86
C LYS A 135 -6.33 -17.94 -9.18
N CYS A 136 -5.55 -16.85 -9.25
CA CYS A 136 -4.83 -16.46 -10.48
C CYS A 136 -3.86 -17.54 -10.98
N ILE A 137 -3.18 -18.25 -10.07
CA ILE A 137 -2.29 -19.36 -10.42
C ILE A 137 -3.09 -20.51 -11.05
N TYR A 138 -4.29 -20.80 -10.54
CA TYR A 138 -5.16 -21.84 -11.11
C TYR A 138 -5.88 -21.43 -12.40
N ALA A 139 -6.01 -20.13 -12.68
CA ALA A 139 -6.73 -19.61 -13.85
C ALA A 139 -5.82 -19.20 -15.02
N ASP A 140 -4.54 -19.59 -14.99
CA ASP A 140 -3.59 -19.40 -16.10
C ASP A 140 -3.58 -17.95 -16.66
N SER A 141 -3.59 -16.96 -15.74
CA SER A 141 -3.55 -15.51 -16.00
C SER A 141 -4.80 -14.82 -16.60
N GLY A 142 -5.97 -15.47 -16.60
CA GLY A 142 -7.24 -14.80 -16.91
C GLY A 142 -7.66 -13.79 -15.82
N TYR A 143 -8.20 -12.63 -16.24
CA TYR A 143 -8.85 -11.67 -15.33
C TYR A 143 -10.12 -12.30 -14.73
N PHE A 144 -10.32 -12.14 -13.43
CA PHE A 144 -11.57 -12.53 -12.77
C PHE A 144 -12.55 -11.36 -12.80
N ALA A 145 -13.75 -11.59 -13.33
CA ALA A 145 -14.89 -10.69 -13.11
C ALA A 145 -15.65 -11.14 -11.85
N GLU A 146 -16.07 -10.20 -11.02
CA GLU A 146 -17.17 -10.39 -10.05
C GLU A 146 -18.49 -10.66 -10.79
#